data_AF-A0A1C6HDG0-F1
#
_entry.id   AF-A0A1C6HDG0-F1
#
_cell.length_a   1.000
_cell.length_b   1.000
_cell.length_c   1.000
_cell.angle_alpha   90.00
_cell.angle_beta   90.00
_cell.angle_gamma   90.00
#
_symmetry.space_group_name_H-M   'P 1'
#
loop_
_entity.id
_entity.type
_entity.pdbx_description
1 polymer ?
#
loop_
_entity_poly.entity_id
_entity_poly.type
_entity_poly.pdbx_seq_one_letter_code
_entity_poly.pdbx_strand_id
1 'polypeptide(L)'
;MASQIFERVWGDQREIVLQTCKMLDACYKPDADRRADLMKAKDDSVQLLQQQLDDLVVVRARGEIEQDKFLQRTIEIQQQMEALRQSKAQIASEDYNPGRLDMEAIEAALCEAVEMHDGLVSEDFIDLFVSQVTPLSDSRFAWCLDFSPQPTVAFLNLAGQRKYTTCSMDSKLHFGPFADEEGHTIPFPGSLRR
;
A
#
# COMPACT_ATOMS: atom_id res chain seq x y z
N MET A 1 13.17 -24.63 14.57
CA MET A 1 14.14 -23.61 14.16
C MET A 1 13.41 -22.44 13.51
N ALA A 2 12.75 -22.65 12.38
CA ALA A 2 11.96 -21.61 11.69
C ALA A 2 11.00 -20.85 12.63
N SER A 3 10.15 -21.56 13.40
CA SER A 3 9.22 -20.93 14.34
C SER A 3 9.86 -19.89 15.27
N GLN A 4 11.04 -20.15 15.82
CA GLN A 4 11.75 -19.19 16.69
C GLN A 4 12.24 -17.94 15.95
N ILE A 5 12.59 -18.07 14.66
CA ILE A 5 12.99 -16.93 13.84
C ILE A 5 11.77 -16.08 13.55
N PHE A 6 10.71 -16.72 13.08
CA PHE A 6 9.51 -16.03 12.67
C PHE A 6 8.79 -15.41 13.88
N GLU A 7 8.69 -16.08 15.04
CA GLU A 7 8.18 -15.45 16.28
C GLU A 7 8.96 -14.17 16.66
N ARG A 8 10.28 -14.15 16.47
CA ARG A 8 11.12 -13.01 16.87
C ARG A 8 11.19 -11.90 15.84
N VAL A 9 11.22 -12.25 14.55
CA VAL A 9 11.33 -11.30 13.44
C VAL A 9 9.98 -10.67 13.11
N TRP A 10 8.89 -11.43 13.29
CA TRP A 10 7.55 -10.99 12.90
C TRP A 10 6.85 -10.11 13.96
N GLY A 11 7.32 -10.13 15.21
CA GLY A 11 6.87 -9.21 16.27
C GLY A 11 5.36 -9.28 16.55
N ASP A 12 4.78 -8.17 17.04
CA ASP A 12 3.33 -8.03 17.25
C ASP A 12 2.61 -7.78 15.91
N GLN A 13 2.46 -8.85 15.14
CA GLN A 13 1.68 -8.96 13.92
C GLN A 13 0.33 -8.23 13.96
N ARG A 14 -0.37 -8.38 15.08
CA ARG A 14 -1.65 -7.76 15.33
C ARG A 14 -1.56 -6.23 15.33
N GLU A 15 -0.47 -5.67 15.84
CA GLU A 15 -0.26 -4.22 15.86
C GLU A 15 -0.02 -3.66 14.45
N ILE A 16 0.73 -4.38 13.61
CA ILE A 16 0.99 -3.98 12.21
C ILE A 16 -0.30 -4.08 11.37
N VAL A 17 -1.08 -5.15 11.53
CA VAL A 17 -2.39 -5.28 10.86
C VAL A 17 -3.34 -4.17 11.32
N LEU A 18 -3.42 -3.89 12.63
CA LEU A 18 -4.22 -2.78 13.16
C LEU A 18 -3.76 -1.42 12.64
N GLN A 19 -2.45 -1.17 12.55
CA GLN A 19 -1.92 0.07 11.97
C GLN A 19 -2.27 0.18 10.49
N THR A 20 -2.15 -0.91 9.72
CA THR A 20 -2.49 -0.96 8.30
C THR A 20 -3.98 -0.69 8.09
N CYS A 21 -4.85 -1.32 8.89
CA CYS A 21 -6.30 -1.09 8.84
C CYS A 21 -6.65 0.35 9.23
N LYS A 22 -5.99 0.93 10.25
CA LYS A 22 -6.15 2.35 10.61
C LYS A 22 -5.71 3.30 9.51
N MET A 23 -4.59 3.02 8.84
CA MET A 23 -4.13 3.83 7.70
C MET A 23 -5.09 3.72 6.53
N LEU A 24 -5.59 2.50 6.25
CA LEU A 24 -6.56 2.26 5.20
C LEU A 24 -7.87 3.01 5.49
N ASP A 25 -8.36 2.98 6.74
CA ASP A 25 -9.57 3.69 7.18
C ASP A 25 -9.40 5.21 7.09
N ALA A 26 -8.25 5.73 7.53
CA ALA A 26 -7.94 7.16 7.45
C ALA A 26 -7.81 7.68 6.01
N CYS A 27 -7.33 6.84 5.09
CA CYS A 27 -7.23 7.17 3.67
C CYS A 27 -8.48 6.82 2.87
N TYR A 28 -9.37 5.99 3.41
CA TYR A 28 -10.59 5.58 2.74
C TYR A 28 -11.58 6.75 2.71
N LYS A 29 -11.81 7.26 1.51
CA LYS A 29 -12.96 8.13 1.26
C LYS A 29 -14.05 7.25 0.64
N PRO A 30 -15.24 7.15 1.25
CA PRO A 30 -16.38 6.52 0.61
C PRO A 30 -16.54 7.11 -0.79
N ASP A 31 -16.81 6.25 -1.79
CA ASP A 31 -17.03 6.72 -3.16
C ASP A 31 -18.18 7.75 -3.23
N ALA A 32 -19.05 7.81 -2.21
CA ALA A 32 -20.18 8.74 -2.12
C ALA A 32 -19.68 10.18 -1.90
N ASP A 33 -18.65 10.34 -1.07
CA ASP A 33 -17.99 11.62 -0.82
C ASP A 33 -17.22 12.05 -2.07
N ARG A 34 -16.59 11.11 -2.77
CA ARG A 34 -15.91 11.37 -4.05
C ARG A 34 -16.88 11.83 -5.14
N ARG A 35 -18.06 11.22 -5.22
CA ARG A 35 -19.13 11.61 -6.16
C ARG A 35 -19.68 12.99 -5.81
N ALA A 36 -19.90 13.27 -4.52
CA ALA A 36 -20.31 14.60 -4.07
C ALA A 36 -19.27 15.68 -4.39
N ASP A 37 -17.99 15.40 -4.14
CA ASP A 37 -16.87 16.29 -4.49
C ASP A 37 -16.80 16.54 -6.00
N LEU A 38 -16.98 15.50 -6.82
CA LEU A 38 -17.04 15.62 -8.27
C LEU A 38 -18.22 16.48 -8.74
N MET A 39 -19.42 16.28 -8.17
CA MET A 39 -20.58 17.10 -8.48
C MET A 39 -20.35 18.56 -8.10
N LYS A 40 -19.76 18.81 -6.93
CA LYS A 40 -19.42 20.16 -6.46
C LYS A 40 -18.39 20.83 -7.37
N ALA A 41 -17.33 20.14 -7.76
CA ALA A 41 -16.32 20.67 -8.67
C ALA A 41 -16.91 21.05 -10.05
N LYS A 42 -17.91 20.29 -10.53
CA LYS A 42 -18.65 20.65 -11.76
C LYS A 42 -19.48 21.92 -11.56
N ASP A 43 -20.13 22.08 -10.41
CA ASP A 43 -20.88 23.30 -10.08
C ASP A 43 -19.98 24.54 -9.99
N ASP A 44 -18.83 24.41 -9.31
CA ASP A 44 -17.84 25.48 -9.21
C ASP A 44 -17.32 25.88 -10.61
N SER A 45 -17.11 24.91 -11.50
CA SER A 45 -16.69 25.17 -12.89
C SER A 45 -17.77 25.91 -13.69
N VAL A 46 -19.05 25.56 -13.50
CA VAL A 46 -20.17 26.26 -14.15
C VAL A 46 -20.29 27.70 -13.63
N GLN A 47 -20.08 27.93 -12.33
CA GLN A 47 -20.08 29.28 -11.76
C GLN A 47 -18.93 30.13 -12.32
N LEU A 48 -17.73 29.56 -12.45
CA LEU A 48 -16.59 30.26 -13.04
C LEU A 48 -16.85 30.66 -14.50
N LEU A 49 -17.40 29.76 -15.31
CA LEU A 49 -17.78 30.06 -16.69
C LEU A 49 -18.89 31.12 -16.78
N GLN A 50 -19.83 31.13 -15.84
CA GLN A 50 -20.85 32.18 -15.75
C GLN A 50 -20.22 33.54 -15.45
N GLN A 51 -19.25 33.59 -14.53
CA GLN A 51 -18.51 34.81 -14.23
C GLN A 51 -17.70 35.32 -15.44
N GLN A 52 -17.08 34.41 -16.19
CA GLN A 52 -16.39 34.77 -17.44
C GLN A 52 -17.34 35.35 -18.49
N LEU A 53 -18.58 34.87 -18.56
CA LEU A 53 -19.62 35.47 -19.42
C LEU A 53 -19.96 36.89 -18.98
N ASP A 54 -20.16 37.11 -17.68
CA ASP A 54 -20.49 38.43 -17.13
C ASP A 54 -19.34 39.43 -17.39
N ASP A 55 -18.09 39.00 -17.21
CA ASP A 55 -16.90 39.80 -17.53
C ASP A 55 -16.83 40.11 -19.03
N LEU A 56 -17.14 39.13 -19.89
CA LEU A 56 -17.17 39.31 -21.35
C LEU A 56 -18.19 40.38 -21.77
N VAL A 57 -19.34 40.46 -21.09
CA VAL A 57 -20.36 41.52 -21.32
C VAL A 57 -19.80 42.89 -20.96
N VAL A 58 -19.08 43.01 -19.84
CA VAL A 58 -18.44 44.26 -19.42
C VAL A 58 -17.40 44.72 -20.45
N VAL A 59 -16.55 43.80 -20.91
CA VAL A 59 -15.52 44.09 -21.94
C VAL A 59 -16.17 44.51 -23.27
N ARG A 60 -17.28 43.88 -23.67
CA ARG A 60 -18.04 44.30 -24.85
C ARG A 60 -18.65 45.69 -24.68
N ALA A 61 -19.19 46.01 -23.51
CA ALA A 61 -19.76 47.32 -23.22
C ALA A 61 -18.72 48.45 -23.29
N ARG A 62 -17.44 48.14 -23.01
CA ARG A 62 -16.30 49.06 -23.17
C ARG A 62 -15.81 49.18 -24.62
N GLY A 63 -16.33 48.36 -25.54
CA GLY A 63 -15.94 48.36 -26.94
C GLY A 63 -14.58 47.68 -27.22
N GLU A 64 -14.03 46.97 -26.23
CA GLU A 64 -12.69 46.34 -26.33
C GLU A 64 -12.69 45.07 -27.20
N ILE A 65 -13.86 44.50 -27.48
CA ILE A 65 -14.03 43.32 -28.35
C ILE A 65 -15.07 43.56 -29.43
N GLU A 66 -14.83 42.98 -30.61
CA GLU A 66 -15.75 43.00 -31.75
C GLU A 66 -16.97 42.10 -31.51
N GLN A 67 -18.08 42.38 -32.20
CA GLN A 67 -19.33 41.66 -32.03
C GLN A 67 -19.20 40.18 -32.38
N ASP A 68 -18.52 39.85 -33.47
CA ASP A 68 -18.35 38.46 -33.91
C ASP A 68 -17.53 37.65 -32.90
N LYS A 69 -16.46 38.23 -32.36
CA LYS A 69 -15.65 37.61 -31.30
C LYS A 69 -16.44 37.44 -30.01
N PHE A 70 -17.26 38.41 -29.63
CA PHE A 70 -18.15 38.30 -28.47
C PHE A 70 -19.15 37.15 -28.63
N LEU A 71 -19.81 37.06 -29.80
CA LEU A 71 -20.76 35.99 -30.09
C LEU A 71 -20.09 34.63 -30.09
N GLN A 72 -18.93 34.50 -30.73
CA GLN A 72 -18.17 33.26 -30.75
C GLN A 72 -17.80 32.80 -29.33
N ARG A 73 -17.24 33.69 -28.50
CA ARG A 73 -16.87 33.36 -27.12
C ARG A 73 -18.06 33.01 -26.24
N THR A 74 -19.17 33.71 -26.42
CA THR A 74 -20.43 33.43 -25.70
C THR A 74 -20.92 32.02 -26.01
N ILE A 75 -20.95 31.64 -27.29
CA ILE A 75 -21.37 30.30 -27.73
C ILE A 75 -20.42 29.23 -27.17
N GLU A 76 -19.10 29.44 -27.25
CA GLU A 76 -18.10 28.51 -26.70
C GLU A 76 -18.31 28.26 -25.20
N ILE A 77 -18.48 29.33 -24.41
CA ILE A 77 -18.68 29.22 -22.95
C ILE A 77 -20.02 28.53 -22.64
N GLN A 78 -21.10 28.88 -23.35
CA GLN A 78 -22.41 28.26 -23.17
C GLN A 78 -22.38 26.75 -23.47
N GLN A 79 -21.70 26.34 -24.55
CA GLN A 79 -21.51 24.93 -24.88
C GLN A 79 -20.73 24.18 -23.80
N GLN A 80 -19.67 24.78 -23.25
CA GLN A 80 -18.91 24.20 -22.14
C GLN A 80 -19.75 24.03 -20.88
N MET A 81 -20.57 25.04 -20.54
CA MET A 81 -21.49 24.96 -19.40
C MET A 81 -22.54 23.86 -19.60
N GLU A 82 -23.09 23.72 -20.80
CA GLU A 82 -24.07 22.68 -21.11
C GLU A 82 -23.45 21.28 -21.06
N ALA A 83 -22.23 21.10 -21.59
CA ALA A 83 -21.48 19.85 -21.47
C ALA A 83 -21.21 19.46 -20.00
N LEU A 84 -20.84 20.44 -19.16
CA LEU A 84 -20.64 20.21 -17.72
C LEU A 84 -21.95 19.80 -17.03
N ARG A 85 -23.07 20.43 -17.36
CA ARG A 85 -24.41 20.08 -16.83
C ARG A 85 -24.85 18.69 -17.25
N GLN A 86 -24.64 18.32 -18.51
CA GLN A 86 -24.94 16.97 -19.03
C GLN A 86 -24.09 15.91 -18.35
N SER A 87 -22.78 16.15 -18.20
CA SER A 87 -21.88 15.26 -17.46
C SER A 87 -22.31 15.08 -16.00
N LYS A 88 -22.75 16.16 -15.33
CA LYS A 88 -23.29 16.07 -13.96
C LYS A 88 -24.58 15.23 -13.91
N ALA A 89 -25.49 15.40 -14.87
CA ALA A 89 -26.72 14.63 -14.94
C ALA A 89 -26.45 13.13 -15.14
N GLN A 90 -25.46 12.78 -15.98
CA GLN A 90 -25.01 11.40 -16.16
C GLN A 90 -24.49 10.81 -14.86
N ILE A 91 -23.60 11.53 -14.15
CA ILE A 91 -23.08 11.11 -12.84
C ILE A 91 -24.22 10.92 -11.84
N ALA A 92 -25.29 11.73 -11.90
CA ALA A 92 -26.46 11.61 -11.03
C ALA A 92 -27.37 10.42 -11.38
N SER A 93 -27.48 10.04 -12.66
CA SER A 93 -28.35 8.96 -13.15
C SER A 93 -27.75 7.56 -13.09
N GLU A 94 -26.43 7.43 -12.99
CA GLU A 94 -25.80 6.11 -12.82
C GLU A 94 -26.25 5.48 -11.49
N ASP A 95 -26.74 4.24 -11.57
CA ASP A 95 -27.08 3.41 -10.41
C ASP A 95 -25.83 3.25 -9.54
N TYR A 96 -25.81 4.05 -8.48
CA TYR A 96 -24.65 4.22 -7.64
C TYR A 96 -24.76 3.28 -6.44
N ASN A 97 -24.01 2.17 -6.50
CA ASN A 97 -23.79 1.32 -5.33
C ASN A 97 -22.46 1.74 -4.69
N PRO A 98 -22.47 2.50 -3.57
CA PRO A 98 -21.27 2.70 -2.78
C PRO A 98 -20.88 1.34 -2.20
N GLY A 99 -20.06 0.59 -2.93
CA GLY A 99 -19.38 -0.56 -2.37
C GLY A 99 -18.53 -0.07 -1.20
N ARG A 100 -19.08 -0.11 0.01
CA ARG A 100 -18.33 0.22 1.20
C ARG A 100 -17.29 -0.89 1.35
N LEU A 101 -16.02 -0.52 1.46
CA LEU A 101 -15.00 -1.50 1.83
C LEU A 101 -15.41 -2.07 3.20
N ASP A 102 -15.54 -3.39 3.26
CA ASP A 102 -15.79 -4.09 4.50
C ASP A 102 -14.46 -4.21 5.24
N MET A 103 -14.19 -3.18 6.05
CA MET A 103 -12.96 -3.09 6.83
C MET A 103 -12.82 -4.24 7.83
N GLU A 104 -13.94 -4.79 8.30
CA GLU A 104 -13.96 -5.92 9.24
C GLU A 104 -13.57 -7.21 8.51
N ALA A 105 -14.05 -7.42 7.27
CA ALA A 105 -13.61 -8.53 6.43
C ALA A 105 -12.13 -8.41 6.01
N ILE A 106 -11.66 -7.19 5.73
CA ILE A 106 -10.24 -6.92 5.41
C ILE A 106 -9.36 -7.19 6.62
N GLU A 107 -9.76 -6.72 7.82
CA GLU A 107 -9.04 -6.99 9.06
C GLU A 107 -9.00 -8.48 9.36
N ALA A 108 -10.13 -9.19 9.21
CA ALA A 108 -10.21 -10.63 9.43
C ALA A 108 -9.28 -11.39 8.47
N ALA A 109 -9.29 -11.06 7.18
CA ALA A 109 -8.42 -11.70 6.19
C ALA A 109 -6.93 -11.40 6.43
N LEU A 110 -6.59 -10.17 6.84
CA LEU A 110 -5.21 -9.80 7.18
C LEU A 110 -4.76 -10.46 8.48
N CYS A 111 -5.64 -10.63 9.47
CA CYS A 111 -5.35 -11.39 10.68
C CYS A 111 -5.13 -12.87 10.34
N GLU A 112 -6.02 -13.49 9.56
CA GLU A 112 -5.91 -14.89 9.15
C GLU A 112 -4.62 -15.16 8.35
N ALA A 113 -4.26 -14.28 7.41
CA ALA A 113 -3.03 -14.43 6.62
C ALA A 113 -1.75 -14.33 7.45
N VAL A 114 -1.85 -13.77 8.65
CA VAL A 114 -0.72 -13.48 9.53
C VAL A 114 -0.66 -14.44 10.72
N GLU A 115 -1.79 -15.02 11.11
CA GLU A 115 -1.89 -16.04 12.15
C GLU A 115 -1.12 -17.31 11.74
N MET A 116 0.03 -17.55 12.39
CA MET A 116 0.71 -18.82 12.33
C MET A 116 -0.11 -19.86 13.09
N HIS A 117 -0.83 -20.72 12.38
CA HIS A 117 -1.61 -21.78 13.01
C HIS A 117 -0.68 -22.72 13.80
N ASP A 118 -1.01 -22.90 15.08
CA ASP A 118 -0.45 -23.95 15.96
C ASP A 118 1.07 -23.85 16.25
N GLY A 119 1.67 -22.65 16.11
CA GLY A 119 3.11 -22.46 16.33
C GLY A 119 4.00 -23.15 15.29
N LEU A 120 3.39 -23.63 14.21
CA LEU A 120 4.04 -24.29 13.09
C LEU A 120 4.05 -23.35 11.89
N VAL A 121 5.25 -23.04 11.42
CA VAL A 121 5.44 -22.27 10.19
C VAL A 121 5.36 -23.27 9.03
N SER A 122 4.45 -23.04 8.07
CA SER A 122 4.33 -23.91 6.89
C SER A 122 5.59 -23.86 6.03
N GLU A 123 5.91 -24.96 5.35
CA GLU A 123 7.09 -25.03 4.47
C GLU A 123 7.01 -24.00 3.34
N ASP A 124 5.82 -23.77 2.76
CA ASP A 124 5.58 -22.74 1.74
C ASP A 124 5.94 -21.34 2.24
N PHE A 125 5.70 -21.06 3.52
CA PHE A 125 6.02 -19.79 4.13
C PHE A 125 7.53 -19.65 4.40
N ILE A 126 8.20 -20.76 4.74
CA ILE A 126 9.66 -20.79 4.86
C ILE A 126 10.28 -20.49 3.48
N ASP A 127 9.83 -21.16 2.43
CA ASP A 127 10.37 -20.99 1.07
C ASP A 127 10.15 -19.58 0.50
N LEU A 128 9.07 -18.90 0.93
CA LEU A 128 8.78 -17.54 0.49
C LEU A 128 9.74 -16.49 1.09
N PHE A 129 10.23 -16.71 2.30
CA PHE A 129 10.96 -15.70 3.08
C PHE A 129 12.40 -16.07 3.41
N VAL A 130 12.78 -17.34 3.27
CA VAL A 130 14.13 -17.84 3.54
C VAL A 130 14.84 -18.09 2.23
N SER A 131 15.83 -17.25 1.91
CA SER A 131 16.62 -17.38 0.68
C SER A 131 17.70 -18.45 0.78
N GLN A 132 18.28 -18.64 1.97
CA GLN A 132 19.34 -19.62 2.19
C GLN A 132 19.47 -19.98 3.68
N VAL A 133 19.78 -21.24 3.96
CA VAL A 133 20.23 -21.70 5.27
C VAL A 133 21.65 -22.25 5.15
N THR A 134 22.60 -21.60 5.80
CA THR A 134 24.02 -21.99 5.78
C THR A 134 24.45 -22.52 7.15
N PRO A 135 24.86 -23.80 7.26
CA PRO A 135 25.44 -24.31 8.49
C PRO A 135 26.81 -23.67 8.71
N LEU A 136 27.00 -23.04 9.87
CA LEU A 136 28.29 -22.48 10.31
C LEU A 136 29.07 -23.47 11.17
N SER A 137 28.37 -24.32 11.93
CA SER A 137 28.94 -25.43 12.70
C SER A 137 27.87 -26.49 12.97
N ASP A 138 28.25 -27.61 13.59
CA ASP A 138 27.33 -28.70 13.98
C ASP A 138 26.16 -28.22 14.86
N SER A 139 26.32 -27.07 15.51
CA SER A 139 25.34 -26.48 16.40
C SER A 139 24.93 -25.05 16.02
N ARG A 140 25.37 -24.50 14.89
CA ARG A 140 25.10 -23.10 14.51
C ARG A 140 24.70 -22.97 13.05
N PHE A 141 23.60 -22.27 12.81
CA PHE A 141 23.03 -22.08 11.47
C PHE A 141 22.75 -20.60 11.22
N ALA A 142 23.08 -20.15 10.02
CA ALA A 142 22.75 -18.82 9.51
C ALA A 142 21.55 -18.93 8.56
N TRP A 143 20.49 -18.18 8.85
CA TRP A 143 19.29 -18.12 8.03
C TRP A 143 19.23 -16.75 7.36
N CYS A 144 19.32 -16.73 6.04
CA CYS A 144 19.17 -15.54 5.21
C CYS A 144 17.67 -15.33 4.94
N LEU A 145 17.18 -14.14 5.25
CA LEU A 145 15.77 -13.77 5.29
C LEU A 145 15.51 -12.55 4.40
N ASP A 146 14.43 -12.62 3.62
CA ASP A 146 14.10 -11.65 2.57
C ASP A 146 12.91 -10.74 2.94
N PHE A 147 12.78 -10.36 4.21
CA PHE A 147 11.66 -9.53 4.72
C PHE A 147 11.67 -8.07 4.28
N SER A 148 12.83 -7.54 3.90
CA SER A 148 13.01 -6.11 3.70
C SER A 148 13.75 -5.85 2.38
N PRO A 149 13.81 -4.60 1.88
CA PRO A 149 14.65 -4.26 0.73
C PRO A 149 16.14 -4.57 0.95
N GLN A 150 16.57 -4.79 2.20
CA GLN A 150 17.90 -5.31 2.55
C GLN A 150 17.78 -6.73 3.13
N PRO A 151 18.63 -7.67 2.68
CA PRO A 151 18.60 -9.03 3.20
C PRO A 151 19.12 -9.07 4.64
N THR A 152 18.45 -9.86 5.47
CA THR A 152 18.71 -9.97 6.91
C THR A 152 19.15 -11.38 7.27
N VAL A 153 20.08 -11.53 8.21
CA VAL A 153 20.55 -12.84 8.68
C VAL A 153 20.21 -13.04 10.14
N ALA A 154 19.58 -14.17 10.45
CA ALA A 154 19.39 -14.67 11.80
C ALA A 154 20.34 -15.83 12.08
N PHE A 155 21.03 -15.78 13.23
CA PHE A 155 21.85 -16.89 13.71
C PHE A 155 21.12 -17.72 14.75
N LEU A 156 21.10 -19.04 14.55
CA LEU A 156 20.45 -20.00 15.42
C LEU A 156 21.46 -20.98 15.96
N ASN A 157 21.38 -21.21 17.25
CA ASN A 157 22.19 -22.16 17.98
C ASN A 157 21.33 -23.35 18.42
N LEU A 158 21.82 -24.55 18.21
CA LEU A 158 21.24 -25.79 18.71
C LEU A 158 22.07 -26.27 19.91
N ALA A 159 21.43 -26.41 21.06
CA ALA A 159 22.06 -26.94 22.27
C ALA A 159 21.26 -28.14 22.80
N GLY A 160 21.95 -29.20 23.23
CA GLY A 160 21.34 -30.38 23.87
C GLY A 160 21.62 -31.70 23.16
N GLN A 161 21.27 -32.81 23.82
CA GLN A 161 21.40 -34.17 23.25
C GLN A 161 20.16 -34.55 22.43
N ARG A 162 20.28 -35.53 21.52
CA ARG A 162 19.26 -35.99 20.54
C ARG A 162 17.80 -36.11 21.01
N LYS A 163 17.53 -36.23 22.32
CA LYS A 163 16.18 -36.31 22.90
C LYS A 163 15.62 -34.98 23.44
N TYR A 164 16.47 -33.96 23.63
CA TYR A 164 16.13 -32.65 24.19
C TYR A 164 16.96 -31.55 23.50
N THR A 165 16.77 -31.39 22.20
CA THR A 165 17.42 -30.31 21.44
C THR A 165 16.67 -29.00 21.68
N THR A 166 17.32 -28.07 22.35
CA THR A 166 16.83 -26.69 22.54
C THR A 166 17.43 -25.81 21.44
N CYS A 167 16.57 -25.12 20.72
CA CYS A 167 16.96 -24.11 19.75
C CYS A 167 16.98 -22.74 20.45
N SER A 168 17.96 -21.89 20.17
CA SER A 168 17.99 -20.50 20.62
C SER A 168 18.51 -19.59 19.50
N MET A 169 17.94 -18.39 19.39
CA MET A 169 18.34 -17.40 18.39
C MET A 169 19.23 -16.33 19.01
N ASP A 170 20.26 -15.89 18.29
CA ASP A 170 21.06 -14.75 18.71
C ASP A 170 20.21 -13.46 18.75
N SER A 171 20.49 -12.58 19.70
CA SER A 171 19.60 -11.45 20.04
C SER A 171 19.62 -10.33 19.01
N LYS A 172 20.57 -10.35 18.08
CA LYS A 172 20.74 -9.33 17.04
C LYS A 172 20.58 -9.95 15.66
N LEU A 173 19.72 -9.36 14.85
CA LEU A 173 19.67 -9.60 13.42
C LEU A 173 20.86 -8.91 12.75
N HIS A 174 21.51 -9.61 11.83
CA HIS A 174 22.66 -9.09 11.10
C HIS A 174 22.22 -8.60 9.73
N PHE A 175 22.74 -7.44 9.32
CA PHE A 175 22.48 -6.83 8.03
C PHE A 175 23.76 -6.83 7.21
N GLY A 176 23.72 -7.44 6.02
CA GLY A 176 24.89 -7.54 5.14
C GLY A 176 25.85 -8.69 5.47
N PRO A 177 26.94 -8.85 4.69
CA PRO A 177 27.81 -10.04 4.64
C PRO A 177 28.22 -10.54 6.02
N PHE A 178 28.16 -11.86 6.21
CA PHE A 178 28.66 -12.51 7.42
C PHE A 178 29.82 -13.44 7.07
N ALA A 179 30.71 -13.67 8.04
CA ALA A 179 31.81 -14.60 7.90
C ALA A 179 31.51 -15.92 8.61
N ASP A 180 32.04 -17.02 8.08
CA ASP A 180 32.09 -18.28 8.80
C ASP A 180 33.17 -18.26 9.92
N GLU A 181 33.25 -19.33 10.71
CA GLU A 181 34.25 -19.47 11.78
C GLU A 181 35.70 -19.47 11.26
N GLU A 182 35.90 -19.72 9.95
CA GLU A 182 37.20 -19.70 9.28
C GLU A 182 37.56 -18.32 8.68
N GLY A 183 36.66 -17.33 8.81
CA GLY A 183 36.87 -15.97 8.32
C GLY A 183 36.55 -15.77 6.83
N HIS A 184 35.96 -16.75 6.16
CA HIS A 184 35.47 -16.60 4.80
C HIS A 184 34.17 -15.80 4.80
N THR A 185 34.16 -14.70 4.04
CA THR A 185 32.94 -13.91 3.85
C THR A 185 31.97 -14.69 2.97
N ILE A 186 30.81 -15.03 3.52
CA ILE A 186 29.73 -15.67 2.78
C ILE A 186 28.97 -14.57 2.03
N PRO A 187 28.99 -14.59 0.68
CA PRO A 187 28.24 -13.63 -0.11
C PRO A 187 26.74 -13.87 0.07
N PHE A 188 25.97 -12.79 0.18
CA PHE A 188 24.52 -12.91 0.22
C PHE A 188 24.01 -13.43 -1.13
N PRO A 189 23.04 -14.37 -1.13
CA PRO A 189 22.32 -14.66 -2.35
C PRO A 189 21.69 -13.36 -2.86
N GLY A 190 21.95 -13.02 -4.13
CA GLY A 190 21.33 -11.86 -4.74
C GLY A 190 19.82 -12.01 -4.66
N SER A 191 19.13 -10.98 -4.16
CA SER A 191 17.67 -10.92 -4.03
C SER A 191 17.00 -11.52 -5.28
N LEU A 192 16.40 -12.70 -5.15
CA LEU A 192 15.64 -13.37 -6.21
C LEU A 192 14.22 -12.78 -6.31
N ARG A 193 14.05 -11.48 -6.10
CA ARG A 193 12.78 -10.82 -6.40
C ARG A 193 12.61 -10.72 -7.92
N ARG A 194 11.88 -11.68 -8.49
CA ARG A 194 11.08 -11.47 -9.70
C ARG A 194 9.84 -10.67 -9.36
#